data_AF-A0A9W7C637-F1
#
_entry.id   AF-A0A9W7C637-F1
#
_cell.length_a   1.000
_cell.length_b   1.000
_cell.length_c   1.000
_cell.angle_alpha   90.00
_cell.angle_beta   90.00
_cell.angle_gamma   90.00
#
_symmetry.space_group_name_H-M   'P 1'
#
loop_
_entity.id
_entity.type
_entity.pdbx_description
1 polymer ?
#
loop_
_entity_poly.entity_id
_entity_poly.type
_entity_poly.pdbx_seq_one_letter_code
_entity_poly.pdbx_strand_id
1 'polypeptide(L)'
;MISRAAILAIIVVVAAIYTNYGYFHDSETYHANRRIKKLAEYDSYALQGRLAFEKGGANSVEALRYYSWAKDGYEGLLGPEDEKVFKTEKSLLLITVKDNARRVSRLKELADRAENALGFENIVTLDIMNTLAIEIDDKNGQDKRAQNEAKSILERCLKGQERVYEYEHEDMMMTVMNLGNIYFAKREHEKALEFYMRALKGQQATLGKTHTSSLTSMMNIANVLNDGIQDFAQAETYYKGALEGFESQLGRHHRFTLVTAANYKNCLTKLVDIPALKELERRFPSIADERPYNKQIIH
;
A
#
# COMPACT_ATOMS: atom_id res chain seq x y z
N MET A 1 -32.05 -24.61 -26.64
CA MET A 1 -30.98 -23.89 -25.92
C MET A 1 -30.63 -24.69 -24.67
N ILE A 2 -29.39 -25.18 -24.54
CA ILE A 2 -28.93 -25.90 -23.35
C ILE A 2 -28.63 -24.85 -22.27
N SER A 3 -29.15 -25.03 -21.05
CA SER A 3 -28.96 -24.07 -19.95
C SER A 3 -27.50 -24.06 -19.46
N ARG A 4 -27.02 -22.93 -18.95
CA ARG A 4 -25.66 -22.80 -18.37
C ARG A 4 -25.37 -23.85 -17.28
N ALA A 5 -26.39 -24.23 -16.52
CA ALA A 5 -26.29 -25.28 -15.50
C ALA A 5 -26.04 -26.67 -16.12
N ALA A 6 -26.66 -26.98 -17.25
CA ALA A 6 -26.42 -28.24 -17.96
C ALA A 6 -25.01 -28.30 -18.58
N ILE A 7 -24.47 -27.16 -19.05
CA ILE A 7 -23.08 -27.09 -19.53
C ILE A 7 -22.08 -27.34 -18.39
N LEU A 8 -22.29 -26.71 -17.22
CA LEU A 8 -21.44 -26.94 -16.05
C LEU A 8 -21.51 -28.37 -15.52
N ALA A 9 -22.70 -28.97 -15.49
CA ALA A 9 -22.88 -30.36 -15.09
C ALA A 9 -22.13 -31.32 -16.03
N ILE A 10 -22.15 -31.07 -17.35
CA ILE A 10 -21.41 -31.87 -18.33
C ILE A 10 -19.89 -31.69 -18.11
N ILE A 11 -19.40 -30.47 -17.88
CA ILE A 11 -17.96 -30.22 -17.62
C ILE A 11 -17.50 -30.95 -16.36
N VAL A 12 -18.27 -30.91 -15.27
CA VAL A 12 -17.94 -31.60 -14.02
C VAL A 12 -17.97 -33.12 -14.18
N VAL A 13 -18.95 -33.66 -14.91
CA VAL A 13 -19.03 -35.10 -15.18
C VAL A 13 -17.89 -35.55 -16.09
N VAL A 14 -17.53 -34.78 -17.12
CA VAL A 14 -16.38 -35.06 -17.99
C VAL A 14 -15.08 -35.01 -17.17
N ALA A 15 -14.88 -33.97 -16.35
CA ALA A 15 -13.71 -33.87 -15.47
C ALA A 15 -13.63 -35.05 -14.47
N ALA A 16 -14.75 -35.47 -13.90
CA ALA A 16 -14.83 -36.62 -13.00
C ALA A 16 -14.50 -37.94 -13.72
N ILE A 17 -15.00 -38.13 -14.94
CA ILE A 17 -14.68 -39.29 -15.79
C ILE A 17 -13.19 -39.31 -16.13
N TYR A 18 -12.59 -38.14 -16.45
CA TYR A 18 -11.15 -38.01 -16.69
C TYR A 18 -10.29 -38.28 -15.46
N THR A 19 -10.79 -38.01 -14.25
CA THR A 19 -10.07 -38.34 -13.01
C THR A 19 -10.23 -39.80 -12.57
N ASN A 20 -11.34 -40.47 -12.91
CA ASN A 20 -11.64 -41.83 -12.43
C ASN A 20 -11.21 -42.95 -13.39
N TYR A 21 -11.13 -42.69 -14.70
CA TYR A 21 -10.68 -43.68 -15.69
C TYR A 21 -9.24 -43.37 -16.09
N GLY A 22 -8.29 -44.07 -15.44
CA GLY A 22 -6.85 -43.96 -15.67
C GLY A 22 -6.40 -44.35 -17.09
N TYR A 23 -6.65 -43.46 -18.05
CA TYR A 23 -6.10 -43.55 -19.40
C TYR A 23 -5.13 -42.39 -19.63
N PHE A 24 -3.85 -42.76 -19.72
CA PHE A 24 -2.70 -41.92 -20.09
C PHE A 24 -2.46 -40.70 -19.18
N HIS A 25 -1.78 -40.92 -18.04
CA HIS A 25 -0.87 -39.89 -17.54
C HIS A 25 0.27 -39.77 -18.54
N ASP A 26 0.08 -38.93 -19.55
CA ASP A 26 1.21 -38.46 -20.32
C ASP A 26 2.13 -37.70 -19.36
N SER A 27 3.44 -37.90 -19.47
CA SER A 27 4.45 -37.34 -18.56
C SER A 27 4.23 -35.83 -18.36
N GLU A 28 3.80 -35.15 -19.42
CA GLU A 28 3.48 -33.73 -19.44
C GLU A 28 2.36 -33.32 -18.47
N THR A 29 1.25 -34.08 -18.37
CA THR A 29 0.15 -33.74 -17.44
C THR A 29 0.55 -33.94 -15.98
N TYR A 30 1.35 -34.97 -15.70
CA TYR A 30 1.92 -35.18 -14.37
C TYR A 30 2.88 -34.06 -13.96
N HIS A 31 3.78 -33.67 -14.86
CA HIS A 31 4.72 -32.56 -14.62
C HIS A 31 3.99 -31.21 -14.47
N ALA A 32 2.97 -30.93 -15.28
CA ALA A 32 2.16 -29.73 -15.16
C ALA A 32 1.45 -29.65 -13.80
N ASN A 33 0.80 -30.74 -13.37
CA ASN A 33 0.16 -30.80 -12.05
C ASN A 33 1.14 -30.60 -10.90
N ARG A 34 2.37 -31.12 -11.02
CA ARG A 34 3.43 -30.88 -10.03
C ARG A 34 3.88 -29.42 -10.00
N ARG A 35 4.01 -28.75 -11.16
CA ARG A 35 4.36 -27.32 -11.25
C ARG A 35 3.26 -26.45 -10.62
N ILE A 36 1.99 -26.73 -10.89
CA ILE A 36 0.85 -26.00 -10.30
C ILE A 36 0.85 -26.11 -8.78
N LYS A 37 1.07 -27.32 -8.22
CA LYS A 37 1.14 -27.52 -6.77
C LYS A 37 2.27 -26.72 -6.12
N LYS A 38 3.46 -26.73 -6.73
CA LYS A 38 4.60 -25.92 -6.26
C LYS A 38 4.31 -24.43 -6.34
N LEU A 39 3.68 -23.97 -7.41
CA LEU A 39 3.33 -22.55 -7.56
C LEU A 39 2.36 -22.11 -6.45
N ALA A 40 1.35 -22.92 -6.15
CA ALA A 40 0.41 -22.65 -5.06
C ALA A 40 1.08 -22.64 -3.67
N GLU A 41 2.08 -23.48 -3.46
CA GLU A 41 2.90 -23.47 -2.24
C GLU A 41 3.67 -22.15 -2.10
N TYR A 42 4.29 -21.67 -3.18
CA TYR A 42 5.03 -20.40 -3.18
C TYR A 42 4.10 -19.20 -3.05
N ASP A 43 2.89 -19.26 -3.61
CA ASP A 43 1.81 -18.28 -3.39
C ASP A 43 1.43 -18.20 -1.91
N SER A 44 1.33 -19.36 -1.25
CA SER A 44 1.09 -19.45 0.19
C SER A 44 2.24 -18.81 0.99
N TYR A 45 3.50 -19.10 0.64
CA TYR A 45 4.64 -18.44 1.30
C TYR A 45 4.63 -16.93 1.09
N ALA A 46 4.38 -16.43 -0.12
CA ALA A 46 4.31 -15.00 -0.39
C ALA A 46 3.19 -14.31 0.43
N LEU A 47 2.04 -14.96 0.59
CA LEU A 47 0.94 -14.47 1.42
C LEU A 47 1.32 -14.45 2.91
N GLN A 48 1.92 -15.53 3.42
CA GLN A 48 2.38 -15.60 4.82
C GLN A 48 3.46 -14.56 5.09
N GLY A 49 4.37 -14.33 4.14
CA GLY A 49 5.37 -13.28 4.20
C GLY A 49 4.74 -11.88 4.32
N ARG A 50 3.68 -11.61 3.55
CA ARG A 50 2.93 -10.35 3.64
C ARG A 50 2.28 -10.16 4.99
N LEU A 51 1.53 -11.16 5.47
CA LEU A 51 0.86 -11.09 6.76
C LEU A 51 1.85 -10.92 7.92
N ALA A 52 3.00 -11.62 7.85
CA ALA A 52 4.07 -11.48 8.83
C ALA A 52 4.74 -10.09 8.78
N PHE A 53 4.85 -9.50 7.59
CA PHE A 53 5.37 -8.14 7.42
C PHE A 53 4.39 -7.09 7.94
N GLU A 54 3.08 -7.25 7.69
CA GLU A 54 2.06 -6.36 8.23
C GLU A 54 2.04 -6.35 9.77
N LYS A 55 2.30 -7.50 10.40
CA LYS A 55 2.37 -7.63 11.86
C LYS A 55 3.70 -7.14 12.45
N GLY A 56 4.83 -7.51 11.86
CA GLY A 56 6.17 -7.31 12.44
C GLY A 56 7.03 -6.26 11.73
N GLY A 57 6.54 -5.66 10.65
CA GLY A 57 7.25 -4.69 9.82
C GLY A 57 8.55 -5.23 9.22
N ALA A 58 9.47 -4.30 8.91
CA ALA A 58 10.76 -4.59 8.29
C ALA A 58 11.71 -5.45 9.16
N ASN A 59 11.39 -5.69 10.44
CA ASN A 59 12.20 -6.53 11.34
C ASN A 59 11.59 -7.93 11.54
N SER A 60 10.52 -8.25 10.81
CA SER A 60 9.86 -9.55 10.88
C SER A 60 10.76 -10.66 10.31
N VAL A 61 11.30 -11.48 11.20
CA VAL A 61 12.09 -12.67 10.83
C VAL A 61 11.23 -13.69 10.08
N GLU A 62 9.94 -13.79 10.42
CA GLU A 62 8.98 -14.62 9.71
C GLU A 62 8.78 -14.13 8.28
N ALA A 63 8.57 -12.82 8.09
CA ALA A 63 8.42 -12.25 6.75
C ALA A 63 9.64 -12.50 5.89
N LEU A 64 10.85 -12.31 6.43
CA LEU A 64 12.10 -12.61 5.75
C LEU A 64 12.12 -14.07 5.28
N ARG A 65 11.85 -15.01 6.18
CA ARG A 65 11.88 -16.44 5.88
C ARG A 65 10.91 -16.81 4.76
N TYR A 66 9.66 -16.39 4.89
CA TYR A 66 8.62 -16.73 3.91
C TYR A 66 8.87 -16.09 2.55
N TYR A 67 9.30 -14.82 2.50
CA TYR A 67 9.64 -14.21 1.22
C TYR A 67 10.87 -14.82 0.57
N SER A 68 11.88 -15.27 1.34
CA SER A 68 13.01 -16.00 0.77
C SER A 68 12.57 -17.31 0.13
N TRP A 69 11.76 -18.12 0.83
CA TRP A 69 11.23 -19.36 0.26
C TRP A 69 10.37 -19.13 -0.99
N ALA A 70 9.54 -18.08 -0.97
CA ALA A 70 8.74 -17.71 -2.12
C ALA A 70 9.62 -17.31 -3.32
N LYS A 71 10.60 -16.41 -3.11
CA LYS A 71 11.49 -15.94 -4.17
C LYS A 71 12.27 -17.11 -4.80
N ASP A 72 12.95 -17.91 -3.98
CA ASP A 72 13.77 -19.02 -4.46
C ASP A 72 12.90 -20.06 -5.21
N GLY A 73 11.68 -20.29 -4.71
CA GLY A 73 10.70 -21.16 -5.35
C GLY A 73 10.22 -20.64 -6.71
N TYR A 74 9.83 -19.36 -6.79
CA TYR A 74 9.42 -18.74 -8.04
C TYR A 74 10.56 -18.68 -9.05
N GLU A 75 11.75 -18.27 -8.64
CA GLU A 75 12.91 -18.16 -9.51
C GLU A 75 13.28 -19.52 -10.12
N GLY A 76 13.27 -20.59 -9.32
CA GLY A 76 13.53 -21.94 -9.84
C GLY A 76 12.42 -22.50 -10.74
N LEU A 77 11.18 -22.02 -10.61
CA LEU A 77 10.02 -22.56 -11.34
C LEU A 77 9.63 -21.77 -12.59
N LEU A 78 9.74 -20.44 -12.52
CA LEU A 78 9.27 -19.47 -13.52
C LEU A 78 10.44 -18.72 -14.18
N GLY A 79 11.61 -18.68 -13.52
CA GLY A 79 12.77 -17.91 -13.94
C GLY A 79 12.91 -16.59 -13.17
N PRO A 80 14.10 -15.97 -13.18
CA PRO A 80 14.42 -14.79 -12.37
C PRO A 80 13.70 -13.50 -12.81
N GLU A 81 13.18 -13.48 -14.03
CA GLU A 81 12.55 -12.29 -14.64
C GLU A 81 11.01 -12.38 -14.62
N ASP A 82 10.44 -13.28 -13.83
CA ASP A 82 8.99 -13.38 -13.60
C ASP A 82 8.49 -12.33 -12.60
N GLU A 83 7.29 -11.81 -12.83
CA GLU A 83 6.61 -10.82 -11.97
C GLU A 83 6.60 -11.21 -10.48
N LYS A 84 6.39 -12.48 -10.16
CA LYS A 84 6.35 -12.95 -8.77
C LYS A 84 7.72 -12.92 -8.10
N VAL A 85 8.79 -13.12 -8.86
CA VAL A 85 10.18 -12.98 -8.38
C VAL A 85 10.45 -11.52 -8.07
N PHE A 86 10.14 -10.61 -8.99
CA PHE A 86 10.31 -9.17 -8.79
C PHE A 86 9.56 -8.66 -7.56
N LYS A 87 8.30 -9.07 -7.37
CA LYS A 87 7.49 -8.67 -6.22
C LYS A 87 8.05 -9.17 -4.89
N THR A 88 8.55 -10.41 -4.85
CA THR A 88 9.15 -10.98 -3.64
C THR A 88 10.54 -10.41 -3.36
N GLU A 89 11.36 -10.19 -4.40
CA GLU A 89 12.67 -9.55 -4.29
C GLU A 89 12.55 -8.11 -3.75
N LYS A 90 11.60 -7.32 -4.28
CA LYS A 90 11.27 -5.98 -3.74
C LYS A 90 10.99 -6.04 -2.23
N SER A 91 10.13 -6.97 -1.82
CA SER A 91 9.74 -7.14 -0.41
C SER A 91 10.93 -7.54 0.47
N LEU A 92 11.82 -8.40 -0.04
CA LEU A 92 13.06 -8.77 0.64
C LEU A 92 14.04 -7.60 0.75
N LEU A 93 14.17 -6.74 -0.26
CA LEU A 93 15.03 -5.55 -0.18
C LEU A 93 14.59 -4.62 0.95
N LEU A 94 13.28 -4.39 1.12
CA LEU A 94 12.73 -3.57 2.20
C LEU A 94 13.02 -4.14 3.60
N ILE A 95 13.12 -5.46 3.72
CA ILE A 95 13.38 -6.15 4.99
C ILE A 95 14.88 -6.24 5.28
N THR A 96 15.68 -6.63 4.30
CA THR A 96 17.09 -7.02 4.48
C THR A 96 18.06 -5.84 4.39
N VAL A 97 17.78 -4.85 3.54
CA VAL A 97 18.71 -3.74 3.31
C VAL A 97 18.34 -2.57 4.22
N LYS A 98 18.94 -2.51 5.41
CA LYS A 98 18.63 -1.48 6.41
C LYS A 98 19.13 -0.09 6.05
N ASP A 99 20.26 -0.01 5.36
CA ASP A 99 20.79 1.25 4.84
C ASP A 99 19.95 1.75 3.66
N ASN A 100 19.38 2.95 3.79
CA ASN A 100 18.46 3.50 2.78
C ASN A 100 19.19 3.80 1.45
N ALA A 101 20.41 4.33 1.47
CA ALA A 101 21.17 4.62 0.25
C ALA A 101 21.44 3.34 -0.56
N ARG A 102 21.88 2.27 0.11
CA ARG A 102 22.06 0.95 -0.51
C ARG A 102 20.73 0.38 -1.00
N ARG A 103 19.65 0.56 -0.24
CA ARG A 103 18.31 0.09 -0.64
C ARG A 103 17.83 0.80 -1.91
N VAL A 104 17.98 2.12 -2.00
CA VAL A 104 17.69 2.91 -3.20
C VAL A 104 18.49 2.40 -4.39
N SER A 105 19.80 2.15 -4.23
CA SER A 105 20.62 1.57 -5.31
C SER A 105 20.08 0.23 -5.79
N ARG A 106 19.75 -0.68 -4.86
CA ARG A 106 19.22 -2.01 -5.18
C ARG A 106 17.83 -1.95 -5.81
N LEU A 107 16.99 -1.00 -5.40
CA LEU A 107 15.67 -0.78 -6.00
C LEU A 107 15.78 -0.18 -7.40
N LYS A 108 16.77 0.68 -7.68
CA LYS A 108 17.06 1.16 -9.04
C LYS A 108 17.44 0.01 -9.96
N GLU A 109 18.40 -0.83 -9.53
CA GLU A 109 18.79 -2.03 -10.27
C GLU A 109 17.59 -2.98 -10.51
N LEU A 110 16.73 -3.16 -9.50
CA LEU A 110 15.53 -3.99 -9.63
C LEU A 110 14.51 -3.39 -10.59
N ALA A 111 14.29 -2.07 -10.54
CA ALA A 111 13.40 -1.36 -11.44
C ALA A 111 13.87 -1.47 -12.90
N ASP A 112 15.17 -1.28 -13.15
CA ASP A 112 15.76 -1.39 -14.48
C ASP A 112 15.61 -2.82 -15.03
N ARG A 113 15.83 -3.85 -14.19
CA ARG A 113 15.59 -5.25 -14.58
C ARG A 113 14.12 -5.50 -14.91
N ALA A 114 13.20 -5.06 -14.06
CA ALA A 114 11.76 -5.24 -14.27
C ALA A 114 11.27 -4.51 -15.53
N GLU A 115 11.73 -3.28 -15.77
CA GLU A 115 11.39 -2.53 -16.98
C GLU A 115 11.88 -3.23 -18.25
N ASN A 116 13.10 -3.80 -18.22
CA ASN A 116 13.64 -4.56 -19.35
C ASN A 116 12.91 -5.89 -19.61
N ALA A 117 12.50 -6.60 -18.56
CA ALA A 117 11.86 -7.90 -18.66
C ALA A 117 10.36 -7.83 -18.97
N LEU A 118 9.66 -6.90 -18.30
CA LEU A 118 8.19 -6.85 -18.27
C LEU A 118 7.63 -5.63 -19.00
N GLY A 119 8.46 -4.62 -19.26
CA GLY A 119 8.06 -3.31 -19.74
C GLY A 119 7.71 -2.33 -18.61
N PHE A 120 7.81 -1.04 -18.91
CA PHE A 120 7.53 0.04 -17.96
C PHE A 120 6.08 0.05 -17.45
N GLU A 121 5.11 -0.16 -18.35
CA GLU A 121 3.68 -0.13 -18.00
C GLU A 121 3.20 -1.42 -17.31
N ASN A 122 4.11 -2.36 -16.99
CA ASN A 122 3.76 -3.51 -16.17
C ASN A 122 3.45 -3.09 -14.73
N ILE A 123 2.40 -3.66 -14.12
CA ILE A 123 1.95 -3.32 -12.77
C ILE A 123 3.04 -3.52 -11.71
N VAL A 124 3.89 -4.55 -11.84
CA VAL A 124 4.97 -4.85 -10.90
C VAL A 124 6.12 -3.86 -11.06
N THR A 125 6.45 -3.47 -12.29
CA THR A 125 7.44 -2.43 -12.58
C THR A 125 7.02 -1.10 -11.96
N LEU A 126 5.76 -0.69 -12.17
CA LEU A 126 5.19 0.54 -11.61
C LEU A 126 5.20 0.52 -10.07
N ASP A 127 4.89 -0.62 -9.44
CA ASP A 127 4.93 -0.82 -8.00
C ASP A 127 6.36 -0.73 -7.43
N ILE A 128 7.35 -1.31 -8.10
CA ILE A 128 8.77 -1.17 -7.74
C ILE A 128 9.21 0.29 -7.83
N MET A 129 8.83 0.99 -8.90
CA MET A 129 9.18 2.39 -9.08
C MET A 129 8.51 3.32 -8.07
N ASN A 130 7.25 3.06 -7.72
CA ASN A 130 6.57 3.74 -6.62
C ASN A 130 7.30 3.53 -5.29
N THR A 131 7.73 2.29 -5.02
CA THR A 131 8.52 1.94 -3.82
C THR A 131 9.88 2.66 -3.82
N LEU A 132 10.56 2.69 -4.97
CA LEU A 132 11.82 3.41 -5.16
C LEU A 132 11.66 4.91 -4.87
N ALA A 133 10.60 5.54 -5.39
CA ALA A 133 10.36 6.95 -5.16
C ALA A 133 10.14 7.27 -3.68
N ILE A 134 9.42 6.42 -2.94
CA ILE A 134 9.24 6.56 -1.48
C ILE A 134 10.58 6.46 -0.75
N GLU A 135 11.45 5.55 -1.16
CA GLU A 135 12.76 5.37 -0.53
C GLU A 135 13.76 6.48 -0.91
N ILE A 136 13.62 7.12 -2.08
CA ILE A 136 14.38 8.32 -2.46
C ILE A 136 13.91 9.53 -1.68
N ASP A 137 12.60 9.68 -1.47
CA ASP A 137 12.04 10.84 -0.78
C ASP A 137 12.54 10.91 0.66
N ASP A 138 13.35 11.94 0.95
CA ASP A 138 13.78 12.23 2.31
C ASP A 138 12.55 12.67 3.11
N LYS A 139 12.13 11.84 4.06
CA LYS A 139 11.00 12.11 4.96
C LYS A 139 11.16 13.40 5.76
N ASN A 140 12.37 13.96 5.85
CA ASN A 140 12.65 15.25 6.49
C ASN A 140 12.57 16.45 5.53
N GLY A 141 12.45 16.19 4.23
CA GLY A 141 12.32 17.19 3.17
C GLY A 141 13.51 18.13 3.02
N GLN A 142 14.69 17.73 3.48
CA GLN A 142 15.90 18.57 3.45
C GLN A 142 16.57 18.50 2.06
N ASP A 143 16.53 17.33 1.42
CA ASP A 143 17.08 17.15 0.06
C ASP A 143 16.03 17.43 -1.03
N LYS A 144 15.99 18.68 -1.48
CA LYS A 144 15.12 19.12 -2.59
C LYS A 144 15.37 18.36 -3.89
N ARG A 145 16.61 17.87 -4.13
CA ARG A 145 16.93 17.12 -5.35
C ARG A 145 16.29 15.74 -5.30
N ALA A 146 16.42 15.06 -4.17
CA ALA A 146 15.77 13.77 -3.95
C ALA A 146 14.24 13.88 -4.08
N GLN A 147 13.63 14.92 -3.49
CA GLN A 147 12.19 15.17 -3.64
C GLN A 147 11.75 15.39 -5.10
N ASN A 148 12.56 16.10 -5.89
CA ASN A 148 12.26 16.32 -7.31
C ASN A 148 12.40 15.03 -8.12
N GLU A 149 13.39 14.20 -7.82
CA GLU A 149 13.55 12.88 -8.43
C GLU A 149 12.38 11.95 -8.09
N ALA A 150 12.03 11.82 -6.80
CA ALA A 150 10.90 11.03 -6.34
C ALA A 150 9.58 11.48 -6.99
N LYS A 151 9.34 12.80 -7.04
CA LYS A 151 8.17 13.38 -7.71
C LYS A 151 8.11 12.97 -9.19
N SER A 152 9.21 13.12 -9.92
CA SER A 152 9.26 12.79 -11.35
C SER A 152 8.98 11.31 -11.60
N ILE A 153 9.47 10.43 -10.73
CA ILE A 153 9.20 8.99 -10.81
C ILE A 153 7.71 8.73 -10.57
N LEU A 154 7.13 9.30 -9.51
CA LEU A 154 5.71 9.11 -9.19
C LEU A 154 4.75 9.67 -10.25
N GLU A 155 5.06 10.83 -10.84
CA GLU A 155 4.26 11.38 -11.95
C GLU A 155 4.31 10.47 -13.19
N ARG A 156 5.49 9.90 -13.48
CA ARG A 156 5.65 8.91 -14.56
C ARG A 156 4.88 7.62 -14.24
N CYS A 157 4.94 7.12 -13.00
CA CYS A 157 4.20 5.94 -12.54
C CYS A 157 2.69 6.15 -12.66
N LEU A 158 2.18 7.28 -12.16
CA LEU A 158 0.76 7.59 -12.20
C LEU A 158 0.24 7.59 -13.64
N LYS A 159 0.98 8.22 -14.57
CA LYS A 159 0.61 8.22 -15.99
C LYS A 159 0.61 6.82 -16.61
N GLY A 160 1.53 5.94 -16.20
CA GLY A 160 1.54 4.53 -16.60
C GLY A 160 0.33 3.79 -16.03
N GLN A 161 0.06 3.94 -14.74
CA GLN A 161 -1.10 3.34 -14.06
C GLN A 161 -2.43 3.80 -14.68
N GLU A 162 -2.57 5.07 -15.05
CA GLU A 162 -3.76 5.62 -15.74
C GLU A 162 -4.02 4.99 -17.12
N ARG A 163 -3.00 4.39 -17.76
CA ARG A 163 -3.15 3.65 -19.02
C ARG A 163 -3.48 2.18 -18.80
N VAL A 164 -2.96 1.61 -17.72
CA VAL A 164 -3.09 0.18 -17.39
C VAL A 164 -4.43 -0.11 -16.74
N TYR A 165 -4.90 0.78 -15.85
CA TYR A 165 -6.15 0.60 -15.13
C TYR A 165 -7.26 1.41 -15.81
N GLU A 166 -8.34 0.74 -16.21
CA GLU A 166 -9.55 1.39 -16.77
C GLU A 166 -10.33 2.18 -15.71
N TYR A 167 -10.13 1.88 -14.43
CA TYR A 167 -10.79 2.51 -13.27
C TYR A 167 -9.78 2.78 -12.15
N GLU A 168 -10.19 3.56 -11.14
CA GLU A 168 -9.37 3.83 -9.95
C GLU A 168 -9.01 2.50 -9.24
N HIS A 169 -7.73 2.11 -9.31
CA HIS A 169 -7.17 0.91 -8.66
C HIS A 169 -6.43 1.27 -7.37
N GLU A 170 -6.37 0.36 -6.39
CA GLU A 170 -5.72 0.59 -5.10
C GLU A 170 -4.26 1.04 -5.25
N ASP A 171 -3.48 0.38 -6.11
CA ASP A 171 -2.08 0.74 -6.37
C ASP A 171 -1.93 2.16 -6.94
N MET A 172 -2.89 2.62 -7.76
CA MET A 172 -2.91 3.99 -8.26
C MET A 172 -3.17 4.98 -7.12
N MET A 173 -4.07 4.64 -6.19
CA MET A 173 -4.38 5.51 -5.05
C MET A 173 -3.19 5.66 -4.10
N MET A 174 -2.34 4.64 -3.96
CA MET A 174 -1.09 4.76 -3.23
C MET A 174 -0.13 5.76 -3.90
N THR A 175 0.03 5.72 -5.22
CA THR A 175 0.88 6.68 -5.95
C THR A 175 0.33 8.10 -5.87
N VAL A 176 -0.99 8.27 -6.00
CA VAL A 176 -1.68 9.57 -5.81
C VAL A 176 -1.45 10.11 -4.39
N MET A 177 -1.54 9.25 -3.36
CA MET A 177 -1.25 9.62 -1.97
C MET A 177 0.19 10.11 -1.78
N ASN A 178 1.16 9.41 -2.37
CA ASN A 178 2.57 9.77 -2.26
C ASN A 178 2.89 11.10 -2.96
N LEU A 179 2.26 11.38 -4.11
CA LEU A 179 2.36 12.69 -4.73
C LEU A 179 1.80 13.80 -3.82
N GLY A 180 0.64 13.55 -3.19
CA GLY A 180 0.09 14.45 -2.18
C GLY A 180 1.06 14.75 -1.04
N ASN A 181 1.74 13.72 -0.52
CA ASN A 181 2.77 13.86 0.53
C ASN A 181 3.94 14.76 0.09
N ILE A 182 4.44 14.59 -1.14
CA ILE A 182 5.53 15.42 -1.66
C ILE A 182 5.08 16.88 -1.82
N TYR A 183 3.89 17.12 -2.37
CA TYR A 183 3.35 18.48 -2.49
C TYR A 183 3.14 19.12 -1.12
N PHE A 184 2.67 18.37 -0.13
CA PHE A 184 2.53 18.85 1.24
C PHE A 184 3.88 19.22 1.86
N ALA A 185 4.91 18.38 1.71
CA ALA A 185 6.26 18.67 2.19
C ALA A 185 6.85 19.93 1.55
N LYS A 186 6.49 20.21 0.29
CA LYS A 186 6.86 21.44 -0.43
C LYS A 186 6.00 22.65 -0.09
N ARG A 187 5.02 22.51 0.82
CA ARG A 187 4.04 23.54 1.19
C ARG A 187 3.16 24.00 0.01
N GLU A 188 3.01 23.15 -1.00
CA GLU A 188 2.06 23.34 -2.10
C GLU A 188 0.70 22.75 -1.67
N HIS A 189 0.05 23.39 -0.69
CA HIS A 189 -1.08 22.84 0.05
C HIS A 189 -2.31 22.57 -0.83
N GLU A 190 -2.62 23.44 -1.78
CA GLU A 190 -3.77 23.31 -2.69
C GLU A 190 -3.62 22.06 -3.59
N LYS A 191 -2.42 21.83 -4.12
CA LYS A 191 -2.15 20.62 -4.91
C LYS A 191 -2.17 19.38 -4.02
N ALA A 192 -1.57 19.43 -2.84
CA ALA A 192 -1.64 18.31 -1.90
C ALA A 192 -3.09 17.92 -1.60
N LEU A 193 -3.96 18.91 -1.37
CA LEU A 193 -5.39 18.71 -1.15
C LEU A 193 -6.07 18.04 -2.36
N GLU A 194 -5.79 18.48 -3.58
CA GLU A 194 -6.31 17.86 -4.81
C GLU A 194 -5.95 16.37 -4.90
N PHE A 195 -4.68 16.03 -4.69
CA PHE A 195 -4.21 14.65 -4.71
C PHE A 195 -4.85 13.81 -3.60
N TYR A 196 -4.90 14.30 -2.36
CA TYR A 196 -5.52 13.55 -1.27
C TYR A 196 -7.03 13.36 -1.46
N MET A 197 -7.74 14.36 -2.00
CA MET A 197 -9.16 14.24 -2.32
C MET A 197 -9.40 13.20 -3.42
N ARG A 198 -8.55 13.17 -4.45
CA ARG A 198 -8.60 12.13 -5.50
C ARG A 198 -8.37 10.75 -4.90
N ALA A 199 -7.35 10.57 -4.05
CA ALA A 199 -7.07 9.31 -3.39
C ALA A 199 -8.24 8.85 -2.50
N LEU A 200 -8.82 9.76 -1.70
CA LEU A 200 -9.97 9.47 -0.86
C LEU A 200 -11.14 8.95 -1.68
N LYS A 201 -11.46 9.62 -2.80
CA LYS A 201 -12.57 9.22 -3.67
C LYS A 201 -12.40 7.80 -4.20
N GLY A 202 -11.22 7.46 -4.73
CA GLY A 202 -10.98 6.12 -5.27
C GLY A 202 -10.91 5.03 -4.21
N GLN A 203 -10.32 5.32 -3.05
CA GLN A 203 -10.29 4.37 -1.94
C GLN A 203 -11.69 4.13 -1.35
N GLN A 204 -12.52 5.17 -1.24
CA GLN A 204 -13.91 4.99 -0.79
C GLN A 204 -14.75 4.19 -1.79
N ALA A 205 -14.49 4.36 -3.09
CA ALA A 205 -15.19 3.60 -4.14
C ALA A 205 -14.79 2.11 -4.15
N THR A 206 -13.52 1.80 -3.88
CA THR A 206 -12.97 0.44 -4.00
C THR A 206 -12.94 -0.35 -2.68
N LEU A 207 -12.55 0.30 -1.58
CA LEU A 207 -12.32 -0.31 -0.27
C LEU A 207 -13.40 0.05 0.76
N GLY A 208 -14.16 1.12 0.49
CA GLY A 208 -15.19 1.63 1.38
C GLY A 208 -14.71 2.74 2.32
N LYS A 209 -15.67 3.39 3.00
CA LYS A 209 -15.44 4.60 3.80
C LYS A 209 -14.64 4.37 5.08
N THR A 210 -14.76 3.17 5.67
CA THR A 210 -14.12 2.83 6.95
C THR A 210 -12.80 2.07 6.77
N HIS A 211 -12.35 1.85 5.53
CA HIS A 211 -11.06 1.21 5.30
C HIS A 211 -9.92 2.11 5.79
N THR A 212 -8.87 1.51 6.36
CA THR A 212 -7.70 2.21 6.91
C THR A 212 -7.10 3.22 5.91
N SER A 213 -6.99 2.86 4.63
CA SER A 213 -6.48 3.76 3.57
C SER A 213 -7.38 5.01 3.40
N SER A 214 -8.70 4.84 3.35
CA SER A 214 -9.66 5.95 3.26
C SER A 214 -9.55 6.88 4.48
N LEU A 215 -9.40 6.30 5.68
CA LEU A 215 -9.24 7.07 6.92
C LEU A 215 -7.91 7.83 6.97
N THR A 216 -6.83 7.24 6.45
CA THR A 216 -5.53 7.92 6.31
C THR A 216 -5.65 9.11 5.36
N SER A 217 -6.34 8.96 4.23
CA SER A 217 -6.62 10.07 3.30
C SER A 217 -7.40 11.19 3.96
N MET A 218 -8.44 10.87 4.74
CA MET A 218 -9.20 11.87 5.50
C MET A 218 -8.32 12.63 6.49
N MET A 219 -7.46 11.92 7.23
CA MET A 219 -6.53 12.54 8.17
C MET A 219 -5.52 13.46 7.44
N ASN A 220 -5.00 13.04 6.28
CA ASN A 220 -4.09 13.87 5.50
C ASN A 220 -4.78 15.13 4.94
N ILE A 221 -6.02 15.01 4.45
CA ILE A 221 -6.85 16.17 4.07
C ILE A 221 -7.00 17.12 5.26
N ALA A 222 -7.34 16.60 6.45
CA ALA A 222 -7.47 17.41 7.65
C ALA A 222 -6.17 18.13 8.04
N ASN A 223 -5.02 17.47 7.88
CA ASN A 223 -3.70 18.08 8.10
C ASN A 223 -3.46 19.25 7.15
N VAL A 224 -3.75 19.09 5.84
CA VAL A 224 -3.61 20.18 4.85
C VAL A 224 -4.52 21.35 5.16
N LEU A 225 -5.78 21.07 5.49
CA LEU A 225 -6.76 22.09 5.85
C LEU A 225 -6.35 22.84 7.12
N ASN A 226 -5.82 22.14 8.12
CA ASN A 226 -5.43 22.73 9.40
C ASN A 226 -4.12 23.52 9.35
N ASP A 227 -3.09 23.03 8.66
CA ASP A 227 -1.75 23.63 8.73
C ASP A 227 -1.45 24.54 7.53
N GLY A 228 -2.03 24.24 6.37
CA GLY A 228 -1.78 24.98 5.13
C GLY A 228 -2.87 25.98 4.80
N ILE A 229 -4.08 25.47 4.57
CA ILE A 229 -5.23 26.27 4.08
C ILE A 229 -5.88 27.10 5.20
N GLN A 230 -5.76 26.64 6.45
CA GLN A 230 -6.36 27.23 7.65
C GLN A 230 -7.90 27.22 7.66
N ASP A 231 -8.51 26.25 6.98
CA ASP A 231 -9.94 25.95 7.12
C ASP A 231 -10.12 24.93 8.26
N PHE A 232 -10.10 25.43 9.50
CA PHE A 232 -10.16 24.58 10.69
C PHE A 232 -11.52 23.89 10.85
N ALA A 233 -12.61 24.50 10.40
CA ALA A 233 -13.95 23.92 10.51
C ALA A 233 -14.08 22.68 9.60
N GLN A 234 -13.58 22.76 8.37
CA GLN A 234 -13.54 21.61 7.49
C GLN A 234 -12.52 20.56 7.99
N ALA A 235 -11.37 21.00 8.51
CA ALA A 235 -10.39 20.09 9.10
C ALA A 235 -10.97 19.27 10.27
N GLU A 236 -11.72 19.91 11.19
CA GLU A 236 -12.42 19.24 12.29
C GLU A 236 -13.35 18.13 11.77
N THR A 237 -14.12 18.39 10.73
CA THR A 237 -15.03 17.39 10.14
C THR A 237 -14.28 16.14 9.70
N TYR A 238 -13.14 16.32 9.01
CA TYR A 238 -12.32 15.21 8.55
C TYR A 238 -11.58 14.50 9.70
N TYR A 239 -11.03 15.24 10.67
CA TYR A 239 -10.38 14.66 11.84
C TYR A 239 -11.34 13.80 12.66
N LYS A 240 -12.54 14.30 12.92
CA LYS A 240 -13.57 13.58 13.67
C LYS A 240 -13.95 12.27 12.98
N GLY A 241 -14.22 12.32 11.67
CA GLY A 241 -14.55 11.13 10.89
C GLY A 241 -13.40 10.11 10.83
N ALA A 242 -12.17 10.56 10.63
CA ALA A 242 -10.99 9.71 10.63
C ALA A 242 -10.77 9.05 12.01
N LEU A 243 -10.90 9.82 13.10
CA LEU A 243 -10.70 9.35 14.47
C LEU A 243 -11.74 8.29 14.86
N GLU A 244 -13.02 8.53 14.56
CA GLU A 244 -14.10 7.57 14.79
C GLU A 244 -13.87 6.27 14.02
N GLY A 245 -13.47 6.37 12.74
CA GLY A 245 -13.17 5.21 11.92
C GLY A 245 -11.97 4.42 12.43
N PHE A 246 -10.85 5.07 12.74
CA PHE A 246 -9.66 4.38 13.23
C PHE A 246 -9.88 3.75 14.60
N GLU A 247 -10.59 4.42 15.51
CA GLU A 247 -10.93 3.82 16.80
C GLU A 247 -11.82 2.58 16.63
N SER A 248 -12.81 2.64 15.74
CA SER A 248 -13.70 1.49 15.50
C SER A 248 -12.98 0.30 14.87
N GLN A 249 -11.99 0.53 13.99
CA GLN A 249 -11.31 -0.53 13.22
C GLN A 249 -10.10 -1.10 13.96
N LEU A 250 -9.31 -0.23 14.59
CA LEU A 250 -7.99 -0.58 15.13
C LEU A 250 -7.94 -0.46 16.65
N GLY A 251 -8.96 0.13 17.26
CA GLY A 251 -9.03 0.40 18.69
C GLY A 251 -8.38 1.73 19.10
N ARG A 252 -8.72 2.16 20.31
CA ARG A 252 -8.33 3.49 20.85
C ARG A 252 -6.83 3.67 21.09
N HIS A 253 -6.10 2.58 21.31
CA HIS A 253 -4.67 2.61 21.61
C HIS A 253 -3.80 2.40 20.38
N HIS A 254 -4.39 2.22 19.20
CA HIS A 254 -3.63 2.08 17.98
C HIS A 254 -2.94 3.39 17.60
N ARG A 255 -1.73 3.31 17.05
CA ARG A 255 -0.91 4.47 16.70
C ARG A 255 -1.64 5.47 15.81
N PHE A 256 -2.42 5.00 14.83
CA PHE A 256 -3.16 5.87 13.91
C PHE A 256 -4.29 6.64 14.62
N THR A 257 -4.99 5.97 15.54
CA THR A 257 -6.01 6.61 16.37
C THR A 257 -5.40 7.72 17.24
N LEU A 258 -4.29 7.42 17.92
CA LEU A 258 -3.62 8.38 18.80
C LEU A 258 -3.04 9.58 18.05
N VAL A 259 -2.41 9.37 16.90
CA VAL A 259 -1.90 10.46 16.05
C VAL A 259 -3.05 11.33 15.53
N THR A 260 -4.14 10.71 15.06
CA THR A 260 -5.32 11.46 14.61
C THR A 260 -5.90 12.30 15.74
N ALA A 261 -6.01 11.75 16.95
CA ALA A 261 -6.49 12.48 18.12
C ALA A 261 -5.57 13.66 18.49
N ALA A 262 -4.24 13.48 18.44
CA ALA A 262 -3.28 14.55 18.69
C ALA A 262 -3.36 15.68 17.65
N ASN A 263 -3.53 15.35 16.36
CA ASN A 263 -3.70 16.36 15.32
C ASN A 263 -5.05 17.06 15.43
N TYR A 264 -6.10 16.31 15.80
CA TYR A 264 -7.42 16.87 16.05
C TYR A 264 -7.41 17.84 17.24
N LYS A 265 -6.69 17.51 18.32
CA LYS A 265 -6.45 18.41 19.46
C LYS A 265 -5.87 19.75 18.99
N ASN A 266 -4.87 19.73 18.11
CA ASN A 266 -4.28 20.96 17.57
C ASN A 266 -5.30 21.79 16.77
N CYS A 267 -6.19 21.14 16.02
CA CYS A 267 -7.28 21.81 15.30
C CYS A 267 -8.25 22.49 16.27
N LEU A 268 -8.72 21.76 17.30
CA LEU A 268 -9.64 22.30 18.31
C LEU A 268 -9.04 23.48 19.07
N THR A 269 -7.74 23.45 19.36
CA THR A 269 -7.04 24.60 19.95
C THR A 269 -7.07 25.82 19.04
N LYS A 270 -6.88 25.66 17.71
CA LYS A 270 -6.97 26.77 16.74
C LYS A 270 -8.41 27.27 16.57
N LEU A 271 -9.41 26.39 16.69
CA LEU A 271 -10.84 26.74 16.71
C LEU A 271 -11.30 27.38 18.02
N VAL A 272 -10.52 27.22 19.10
CA VAL A 272 -10.90 27.62 20.46
C VAL A 272 -12.15 26.88 20.97
N ASP A 273 -12.37 25.63 20.51
CA ASP A 273 -13.45 24.77 21.01
C ASP A 273 -13.01 24.04 22.29
N ILE A 274 -13.09 24.77 23.41
CA ILE A 274 -12.71 24.27 24.74
C ILE A 274 -13.55 23.04 25.16
N PRO A 275 -14.89 23.00 24.97
CA PRO A 275 -15.69 21.82 25.28
C PRO A 275 -15.23 20.56 24.55
N ALA A 276 -15.06 20.63 23.22
CA ALA A 276 -14.63 19.48 22.42
C ALA A 276 -13.21 19.04 22.77
N LEU A 277 -12.32 20.00 23.05
CA LEU A 277 -10.95 19.72 23.48
C LEU A 277 -10.92 18.92 24.79
N LYS A 278 -11.68 19.34 25.81
CA LYS A 278 -11.76 18.63 27.10
C LYS A 278 -12.32 17.23 26.95
N GLU A 279 -13.34 17.07 26.11
CA GLU A 279 -13.91 15.74 25.83
C GLU A 279 -12.90 14.83 25.13
N LEU A 280 -12.14 15.36 24.17
CA LEU A 280 -11.10 14.63 23.46
C LEU A 280 -9.98 14.19 24.41
N GLU A 281 -9.50 15.08 25.29
CA GLU A 281 -8.47 14.77 26.29
C GLU A 281 -8.97 13.76 27.34
N ARG A 282 -10.24 13.81 27.71
CA ARG A 282 -10.86 12.80 28.59
C ARG A 282 -10.92 11.44 27.91
N ARG A 283 -11.23 11.38 26.60
CA ARG A 283 -11.29 10.15 25.81
C ARG A 283 -9.90 9.58 25.53
N PHE A 284 -8.90 10.44 25.34
CA PHE A 284 -7.51 10.09 25.06
C PHE A 284 -6.55 10.76 26.04
N PRO A 285 -6.42 10.29 27.30
CA PRO A 285 -5.55 10.93 28.29
C PRO A 285 -4.09 11.06 27.86
N SER A 286 -3.59 10.15 27.01
CA SER A 286 -2.21 10.16 26.51
C SER A 286 -1.86 11.33 25.58
N ILE A 287 -2.85 12.07 25.07
CA ILE A 287 -2.62 13.28 24.26
C ILE A 287 -2.75 14.57 25.09
N ALA A 288 -3.13 14.47 26.36
CA ALA A 288 -3.24 15.60 27.26
C ALA A 288 -1.85 16.15 27.65
N ASP A 289 -0.84 15.28 27.77
CA ASP A 289 0.53 15.64 28.09
C ASP A 289 1.19 16.43 26.94
N GLU A 290 1.86 17.55 27.26
CA GLU A 290 2.53 18.47 26.30
C GLU A 290 3.72 17.86 25.53
N ARG A 291 3.96 16.54 25.61
CA ARG A 291 5.01 15.93 24.78
C ARG A 291 4.55 15.97 23.33
N PRO A 292 5.25 16.67 22.43
CA PRO A 292 4.86 16.70 21.03
C PRO A 292 4.86 15.27 20.49
N TYR A 293 3.68 14.77 20.14
CA TYR A 293 3.60 13.60 19.26
C TYR A 293 4.25 14.04 17.94
N ASN A 294 5.46 13.52 17.69
CA ASN A 294 6.25 13.88 16.51
C ASN A 294 5.35 13.86 15.27
N LYS A 295 5.32 14.99 14.55
CA LYS A 295 4.59 15.17 13.29
C LYS A 295 5.09 14.15 12.27
N GLN A 296 4.56 12.93 12.30
CA GLN A 296 4.81 11.94 11.29
C GLN A 296 3.69 12.06 10.26
N ILE A 297 4.05 12.49 9.05
CA ILE A 297 3.27 12.16 7.87
C ILE A 297 3.16 10.63 7.88
N ILE A 298 1.94 10.12 7.99
CA ILE A 298 1.70 8.68 7.97
C ILE A 298 1.86 8.27 6.49
N HIS A 299 3.05 7.76 6.17
CA HIS A 299 3.36 7.11 4.91
C HIS A 299 2.80 5.69 4.90
#